data_AF-A0A7Y2C026-F1
#
_entry.id   AF-A0A7Y2C026-F1
#
_cell.length_a   1.000
_cell.length_b   1.000
_cell.length_c   1.000
_cell.angle_alpha   90.00
_cell.angle_beta   90.00
_cell.angle_gamma   90.00
#
_symmetry.space_group_name_H-M   'P 1'
#
loop_
_entity.id
_entity.type
_entity.pdbx_description
1 polymer ?
#
loop_
_entity_poly.entity_id
_entity_poly.type
_entity_poly.pdbx_seq_one_letter_code
_entity_poly.pdbx_strand_id
1 'polypeptide(L)'
;GESADLFVTKKRKSSIPLYAILLINLGVIGIGAGLGIIMGSVLHLFGMDDDISFPAAIFLSLGLALIAGFRITKRVDENYRDME
;
A
#
# COMPACT_ATOMS: atom_id res chain seq x y z
N GLY A 1 -19.96 -16.42 -39.04
CA GLY A 1 -19.50 -15.15 -38.44
C GLY A 1 -18.55 -15.49 -37.32
N GLU A 2 -17.31 -15.77 -37.67
CA GLU A 2 -16.29 -16.41 -36.83
C GLU A 2 -15.14 -15.43 -36.59
N SER A 3 -15.41 -14.31 -35.92
CA SER A 3 -14.40 -13.29 -35.58
C SER A 3 -14.99 -12.27 -34.60
N ALA A 4 -15.39 -12.70 -33.41
CA ALA A 4 -15.71 -11.78 -32.32
C ALA A 4 -15.20 -12.23 -30.94
N ASP A 5 -14.53 -13.38 -30.86
CA ASP A 5 -14.09 -13.94 -29.57
C ASP A 5 -12.57 -13.83 -29.34
N LEU A 6 -11.81 -13.32 -30.33
CA LEU A 6 -10.35 -13.16 -30.24
C LEU A 6 -9.90 -11.88 -29.51
N PHE A 7 -10.84 -11.03 -29.11
CA PHE A 7 -10.57 -9.74 -28.43
C PHE A 7 -11.27 -9.60 -27.08
N VAL A 8 -11.71 -10.71 -26.47
CA VAL A 8 -11.89 -10.72 -25.02
C VAL A 8 -10.50 -10.73 -24.41
N THR A 9 -9.87 -9.53 -24.38
CA THR A 9 -8.80 -9.23 -23.45
C THR A 9 -9.34 -9.68 -22.10
N LYS A 10 -8.87 -10.83 -21.60
CA LYS A 10 -9.23 -11.36 -20.28
C LYS A 10 -9.04 -10.19 -19.31
N LYS A 11 -10.14 -9.51 -18.95
CA LYS A 11 -10.10 -8.43 -17.96
C LYS A 11 -9.38 -9.07 -16.78
N ARG A 12 -8.20 -8.54 -16.43
CA ARG A 12 -7.40 -9.02 -15.30
C ARG A 12 -8.23 -8.78 -14.05
N LYS A 13 -9.14 -9.71 -13.77
CA LYS A 13 -9.89 -9.75 -12.53
C LYS A 13 -8.86 -10.18 -11.49
N SER A 14 -8.64 -9.33 -10.49
CA SER A 14 -7.80 -9.70 -9.35
C SER A 14 -8.37 -11.00 -8.76
N SER A 15 -7.52 -12.00 -8.58
CA SER A 15 -7.91 -13.26 -7.95
C SER A 15 -8.06 -13.08 -6.43
N ILE A 16 -7.53 -11.97 -5.88
CA ILE A 16 -7.71 -11.60 -4.49
C ILE A 16 -9.05 -10.87 -4.27
N PRO A 17 -9.83 -11.23 -3.23
CA PRO A 17 -11.00 -10.47 -2.86
C PRO A 17 -10.66 -9.06 -2.32
N LEU A 18 -11.49 -8.07 -2.66
CA LEU A 18 -11.27 -6.65 -2.34
C LEU A 18 -11.05 -6.38 -0.84
N TYR A 19 -11.70 -7.12 0.05
CA TYR A 19 -11.54 -6.95 1.49
C TYR A 19 -10.12 -7.31 1.97
N ALA A 20 -9.47 -8.31 1.35
CA ALA A 20 -8.12 -8.71 1.72
C ALA A 20 -7.10 -7.65 1.27
N ILE A 21 -7.31 -7.06 0.11
CA ILE A 21 -6.50 -5.92 -0.38
C ILE A 21 -6.59 -4.74 0.58
N LEU A 22 -7.79 -4.39 1.03
CA LEU A 22 -8.03 -3.35 2.02
C LEU A 22 -7.34 -3.64 3.36
N LEU A 23 -7.47 -4.88 3.85
CA LEU A 23 -6.87 -5.30 5.12
C LEU A 23 -5.33 -5.21 5.07
N ILE A 24 -4.71 -5.66 3.98
CA ILE A 24 -3.26 -5.60 3.79
C ILE A 24 -2.79 -4.14 3.77
N ASN A 25 -3.44 -3.27 2.98
CA ASN A 25 -3.04 -1.87 2.90
C ASN A 25 -3.25 -1.14 4.23
N LEU A 26 -4.36 -1.37 4.93
CA LEU A 26 -4.60 -0.78 6.26
C LEU A 26 -3.56 -1.23 7.28
N GLY A 27 -3.14 -2.50 7.25
CA GLY A 27 -2.07 -3.00 8.11
C GLY A 27 -0.73 -2.29 7.85
N VAL A 28 -0.32 -2.17 6.58
CA VAL A 28 0.93 -1.51 6.22
C VAL A 28 0.89 -0.02 6.55
N ILE A 29 -0.24 0.66 6.31
CA ILE A 29 -0.49 2.05 6.72
C ILE A 29 -0.35 2.20 8.24
N GLY A 30 -0.91 1.28 9.03
CA GLY A 30 -0.76 1.29 10.49
C GLY A 30 0.70 1.19 10.94
N ILE A 31 1.49 0.32 10.29
CA ILE A 31 2.95 0.24 10.51
C ILE A 31 3.63 1.56 10.14
N GLY A 32 3.25 2.15 8.99
CA GLY A 32 3.73 3.45 8.54
C GLY A 32 3.45 4.55 9.55
N ALA A 33 2.23 4.64 10.10
CA ALA A 33 1.87 5.63 11.10
C ALA A 33 2.75 5.51 12.36
N GLY A 34 2.92 4.29 12.89
CA GLY A 34 3.79 4.03 14.04
C GLY A 34 5.24 4.47 13.79
N LEU A 35 5.81 4.12 12.62
CA LEU A 35 7.14 4.57 12.21
C LEU A 35 7.23 6.10 12.08
N GLY A 36 6.17 6.72 11.55
CA GLY A 36 6.09 8.18 11.41
C GLY A 36 6.14 8.91 12.74
N ILE A 37 5.43 8.40 13.76
CA ILE A 37 5.48 8.97 15.11
C ILE A 37 6.89 8.87 15.69
N ILE A 38 7.54 7.70 15.59
CA ILE A 38 8.92 7.51 16.07
C ILE A 38 9.88 8.46 15.35
N MET A 39 9.75 8.58 14.03
CA MET A 39 10.58 9.46 13.20
C MET A 39 10.33 10.94 13.51
N GLY A 40 9.08 11.32 13.80
CA GLY A 40 8.70 12.67 14.23
C GLY A 40 9.33 13.03 15.57
N SER A 41 9.32 12.11 16.55
CA SER A 41 10.03 12.30 17.83
C SER A 41 11.53 12.46 17.66
N VAL A 42 12.14 11.75 16.70
CA VAL A 42 13.56 11.92 16.38
C VAL A 42 13.81 13.32 15.80
N LEU A 43 12.97 13.77 14.86
CA LEU A 43 13.06 15.12 14.28
C LEU A 43 12.90 16.23 15.32
N HIS A 44 11.98 16.04 16.27
CA HIS A 44 11.84 16.94 17.41
C HIS A 44 13.12 17.04 18.24
N LEU A 45 13.79 15.91 18.50
CA LEU A 45 15.06 15.89 19.23
C LEU A 45 16.18 16.67 18.49
N PHE A 46 16.09 16.77 17.17
CA PHE A 46 16.99 17.60 16.35
C PHE A 46 16.63 19.10 16.34
N GLY A 47 15.63 19.52 17.12
CA GLY A 47 15.22 20.91 17.29
C GLY A 47 14.16 21.38 16.31
N MET A 48 13.49 20.45 15.61
CA MET A 48 12.36 20.80 14.75
C MET A 48 11.06 20.91 15.55
N ASP A 49 10.22 21.89 15.20
CA ASP A 49 8.96 22.16 15.92
C ASP A 49 8.00 20.96 15.85
N ASP A 50 7.29 20.67 16.93
CA ASP A 50 6.35 19.54 17.02
C ASP A 50 5.20 19.65 16.03
N ASP A 51 4.75 20.88 15.78
CA ASP A 51 3.65 21.19 14.85
C ASP A 51 4.02 20.88 13.39
N ILE A 52 5.31 20.66 13.12
CA ILE A 52 5.83 20.31 11.80
C ILE A 52 6.35 18.87 11.81
N SER A 53 7.06 18.47 12.87
CA SER A 53 7.78 17.19 12.98
C SER A 53 6.87 15.99 12.90
N PHE A 54 5.84 15.96 13.72
CA PHE A 54 4.90 14.85 13.73
C PHE A 54 4.09 14.76 12.44
N PRO A 55 3.39 15.82 11.97
CA PRO A 55 2.60 15.73 10.75
C PRO A 55 3.45 15.43 9.52
N ALA A 56 4.66 16.00 9.39
CA ALA A 56 5.54 15.70 8.26
C ALA A 56 6.01 14.24 8.27
N ALA A 57 6.50 13.76 9.42
CA ALA A 57 7.00 12.39 9.53
C ALA A 57 5.89 11.35 9.32
N ILE A 58 4.70 11.59 9.87
CA ILE A 58 3.52 10.72 9.69
C ILE A 58 3.06 10.72 8.23
N PHE A 59 2.92 11.88 7.58
CA PHE A 59 2.48 11.91 6.18
C PHE A 59 3.46 11.20 5.24
N LEU A 60 4.77 11.42 5.44
CA LEU A 60 5.79 10.76 4.66
C LEU A 60 5.79 9.24 4.86
N SER A 61 5.73 8.79 6.12
CA SER A 61 5.71 7.37 6.43
C SER A 61 4.44 6.68 5.95
N LEU A 62 3.28 7.33 6.05
CA LEU A 62 2.00 6.85 5.50
C LEU A 62 2.05 6.74 3.98
N GLY A 63 2.60 7.75 3.29
CA GLY A 63 2.79 7.71 1.84
C GLY A 63 3.67 6.54 1.40
N LEU A 64 4.82 6.35 2.06
CA LEU A 64 5.71 5.21 1.81
C LEU A 64 5.03 3.87 2.09
N ALA A 65 4.31 3.78 3.21
CA ALA A 65 3.58 2.59 3.61
C ALA A 65 2.49 2.21 2.59
N LEU A 66 1.75 3.19 2.06
CA LEU A 66 0.75 2.93 1.02
C LEU A 66 1.40 2.39 -0.27
N ILE A 67 2.53 2.96 -0.68
CA ILE A 67 3.28 2.47 -1.86
C ILE A 67 3.78 1.04 -1.62
N ALA A 68 4.28 0.75 -0.41
CA ALA A 68 4.71 -0.58 -0.03
C ALA A 68 3.54 -1.57 -0.02
N GLY A 69 2.41 -1.20 0.59
CA GLY A 69 1.18 -1.99 0.63
C GLY A 69 0.63 -2.29 -0.77
N PHE A 70 0.67 -1.33 -1.68
CA PHE A 70 0.30 -1.52 -3.08
C PHE A 70 1.22 -2.54 -3.78
N ARG A 71 2.54 -2.44 -3.58
CA ARG A 71 3.49 -3.41 -4.15
C ARG A 71 3.32 -4.81 -3.58
N ILE A 72 3.08 -4.93 -2.26
CA ILE A 72 2.82 -6.21 -1.61
C ILE A 72 1.54 -6.82 -2.19
N THR A 73 0.46 -6.05 -2.24
CA THR A 73 -0.83 -6.50 -2.80
C THR A 73 -0.66 -7.01 -4.24
N LYS A 74 0.07 -6.27 -5.08
CA LYS A 74 0.32 -6.67 -6.47
C LYS A 74 1.06 -8.02 -6.55
N ARG A 75 2.07 -8.22 -5.71
CA ARG A 75 2.81 -9.50 -5.65
C ARG A 75 1.94 -10.65 -5.14
N VAL A 76 1.09 -10.40 -4.16
CA VAL A 76 0.15 -11.43 -3.67
C VAL A 76 -0.84 -11.80 -4.78
N ASP A 77 -1.27 -10.85 -5.61
CA ASP A 77 -2.25 -11.10 -6.69
C ASP A 77 -1.62 -11.90 -7.82
N GLU A 78 -0.37 -11.58 -8.16
CA GLU A 78 0.45 -12.36 -9.09
C GLU A 78 0.62 -13.81 -8.59
N ASN A 79 1.05 -13.99 -7.33
CA ASN A 79 1.22 -15.33 -6.75
C ASN A 79 -0.08 -16.13 -6.68
N TYR A 80 -1.22 -15.50 -6.39
CA TYR A 80 -2.52 -16.18 -6.36
C TYR A 80 -2.90 -16.72 -7.76
N ARG A 81 -2.59 -15.97 -8.81
CA ARG A 81 -2.85 -16.39 -10.19
C ARG A 81 -1.96 -17.53 -10.66
N ASP A 82 -0.73 -17.63 -10.14
CA ASP A 82 0.18 -18.72 -10.48
C ASP A 82 -0.22 -20.07 -9.85
N MET A 83 -1.16 -20.04 -8.89
CA MET A 83 -1.71 -21.22 -8.22
C MET A 83 -3.03 -21.73 -8.85
N GLU A 84 -3.62 -20.96 -9.78
CA GLU A 84 -4.81 -21.35 -10.58
C GLU A 84 -4.41 -21.92 -11.95
#